data_AF-A0AAP8KKN0-F1
#
_entry.id   AF-A0AAP8KKN0-F1
#
_cell.length_a   1.000
_cell.length_b   1.000
_cell.length_c   1.000
_cell.angle_alpha   90.00
_cell.angle_beta   90.00
_cell.angle_gamma   90.00
#
_symmetry.space_group_name_H-M   'P 1'
#
loop_
_entity.id
_entity.type
_entity.pdbx_description
1 polymer ?
#
loop_
_entity_poly.entity_id
_entity_poly.type
_entity_poly.pdbx_seq_one_letter_code
_entity_poly.pdbx_strand_id
1 'polypeptide(L)'
;AGQSVTYYFTDVKAPTVTVGNQTIEVGKKMNPVELTTKDNGTGTVTNTVTGLPSGLSYDSATNSIIGTPTKIGQSTVTVVSTDQANNKSTTTFTINVVDTTAPTVTPIGDQSSEVYSPISPIKIATQDNSGNAVTNTVTGLPSGLTFDLSLIHI
;
A
#
# COMPACT_ATOMS: atom_id res chain seq x y z
N ALA A 1 10.81 -64.91 5.82
CA ALA A 1 11.54 -63.68 5.52
C ALA A 1 10.62 -62.77 4.72
N GLY A 2 10.38 -61.53 5.15
CA GLY A 2 9.60 -60.56 4.38
C GLY A 2 10.49 -59.87 3.34
N GLN A 3 9.95 -59.62 2.15
CA GLN A 3 10.59 -58.75 1.15
C GLN A 3 9.87 -57.41 1.12
N SER A 4 10.62 -56.33 0.90
CA SER A 4 10.09 -55.00 0.65
C SER A 4 10.53 -54.52 -0.73
N VAL A 5 9.64 -53.84 -1.44
CA VAL A 5 9.91 -53.17 -2.71
C VAL A 5 9.54 -51.70 -2.55
N THR A 6 10.45 -50.81 -2.94
CA THR A 6 10.25 -49.36 -2.92
C THR A 6 10.30 -48.82 -4.34
N TYR A 7 9.28 -48.05 -4.73
CA TYR A 7 9.27 -47.27 -5.97
C TYR A 7 9.57 -45.81 -5.67
N TYR A 8 10.34 -45.17 -6.54
CA TYR A 8 10.69 -43.75 -6.46
C TYR A 8 9.95 -42.96 -7.54
N PHE A 9 9.49 -41.76 -7.18
CA PHE A 9 8.81 -40.83 -8.07
C PHE A 9 9.44 -39.44 -7.92
N THR A 10 9.36 -38.64 -8.98
CA THR A 10 9.85 -37.26 -9.00
C THR A 10 8.69 -36.33 -9.33
N ASP A 11 8.62 -35.20 -8.63
CA ASP A 11 7.67 -34.16 -9.00
C ASP A 11 8.16 -33.39 -10.22
N VAL A 12 7.27 -33.19 -11.18
CA VAL A 12 7.55 -32.56 -12.49
C VAL A 12 6.56 -31.44 -12.80
N LYS A 13 5.69 -31.08 -11.85
CA LYS A 13 4.67 -30.05 -12.03
C LYS A 13 4.99 -28.87 -11.12
N ALA A 14 4.87 -27.67 -11.68
CA ALA A 14 5.13 -26.46 -10.94
C ALA A 14 3.96 -26.08 -10.03
N PRO A 15 4.24 -25.37 -8.90
CA PRO A 15 3.20 -24.76 -8.09
C PRO A 15 2.34 -23.78 -8.90
N THR A 16 1.12 -23.55 -8.41
CA THR A 16 0.21 -22.54 -8.94
C THR A 16 -0.04 -21.47 -7.88
N VAL A 17 0.11 -20.19 -8.25
CA VAL A 17 -0.24 -19.04 -7.41
C VAL A 17 -1.52 -18.43 -7.93
N THR A 18 -2.54 -18.32 -7.07
CA THR A 18 -3.81 -17.64 -7.39
C THR A 18 -3.88 -16.32 -6.64
N VAL A 19 -3.85 -15.21 -7.39
CA VAL A 19 -3.97 -13.85 -6.86
C VAL A 19 -4.58 -12.96 -7.93
N GLY A 20 -5.50 -12.07 -7.52
CA GLY A 20 -6.13 -11.10 -8.42
C GLY A 20 -5.46 -9.73 -8.37
N ASN A 21 -5.84 -8.84 -9.29
CA ASN A 21 -5.45 -7.44 -9.24
C ASN A 21 -6.00 -6.76 -7.97
N GLN A 22 -5.24 -5.82 -7.42
CA GLN A 22 -5.55 -5.13 -6.17
C GLN A 22 -5.68 -3.63 -6.41
N THR A 23 -6.58 -2.99 -5.67
CA THR A 23 -6.63 -1.52 -5.53
C THR A 23 -6.59 -1.21 -4.04
N ILE A 24 -5.65 -0.36 -3.62
CA ILE A 24 -5.40 -0.03 -2.22
C ILE A 24 -5.17 1.47 -2.04
N GLU A 25 -5.40 1.97 -0.83
CA GLU A 25 -5.32 3.39 -0.51
C GLU A 25 -3.91 3.79 -0.04
N VAL A 26 -3.36 4.89 -0.57
CA VAL A 26 -2.09 5.46 -0.14
C VAL A 26 -2.12 5.89 1.33
N GLY A 27 -1.03 5.67 2.06
CA GLY A 27 -0.87 6.08 3.45
C GLY A 27 -1.73 5.30 4.44
N LYS A 28 -2.50 4.30 4.00
CA LYS A 28 -3.29 3.41 4.88
C LYS A 28 -2.66 2.02 4.93
N LYS A 29 -2.61 1.43 6.13
CA LYS A 29 -2.18 0.03 6.26
C LYS A 29 -3.14 -0.86 5.46
N MET A 30 -2.62 -1.65 4.52
CA MET A 30 -3.44 -2.55 3.72
C MET A 30 -3.85 -3.79 4.51
N ASN A 31 -4.96 -4.40 4.11
CA ASN A 31 -5.22 -5.79 4.47
C ASN A 31 -4.19 -6.69 3.76
N PRO A 32 -3.62 -7.70 4.44
CA PRO A 32 -2.67 -8.60 3.80
C PRO A 32 -3.24 -9.24 2.53
N VAL A 33 -2.45 -9.23 1.45
CA VAL A 33 -2.78 -9.94 0.22
C VAL A 33 -2.09 -11.29 0.27
N GLU A 34 -2.84 -12.32 0.63
CA GLU A 34 -2.34 -13.69 0.67
C GLU A 34 -2.07 -14.21 -0.74
N LEU A 35 -0.90 -14.81 -0.93
CA LEU A 35 -0.52 -15.46 -2.18
C LEU A 35 -0.91 -16.94 -2.12
N THR A 36 -2.18 -17.26 -2.36
CA THR A 36 -2.66 -18.66 -2.26
C THR A 36 -1.89 -19.55 -3.24
N THR A 37 -1.08 -20.46 -2.70
CA THR A 37 -0.26 -21.38 -3.47
C THR A 37 -0.74 -22.82 -3.33
N LYS A 38 -0.73 -23.56 -4.44
CA LYS A 38 -1.04 -24.98 -4.47
C LYS A 38 0.00 -25.71 -5.29
N ASP A 39 0.41 -26.87 -4.80
CA ASP A 39 1.36 -27.75 -5.46
C ASP A 39 0.88 -29.21 -5.31
N ASN A 40 1.25 -30.08 -6.25
CA ASN A 40 0.91 -31.51 -6.16
C ASN A 40 1.98 -32.32 -5.43
N GLY A 41 3.15 -31.75 -5.19
CA GLY A 41 4.21 -32.36 -4.43
C GLY A 41 3.90 -32.41 -2.94
N THR A 42 4.75 -33.12 -2.22
CA THR A 42 4.71 -33.22 -0.75
C THR A 42 5.77 -32.36 -0.08
N GLY A 43 6.55 -31.62 -0.87
CA GLY A 43 7.65 -30.78 -0.41
C GLY A 43 7.20 -29.35 -0.08
N THR A 44 8.15 -28.51 0.32
CA THR A 44 7.90 -27.09 0.56
C THR A 44 7.77 -26.31 -0.75
N VAL A 45 7.02 -25.21 -0.70
CA VAL A 45 6.90 -24.23 -1.80
C VAL A 45 7.42 -22.88 -1.31
N THR A 46 8.27 -22.24 -2.10
CA THR A 46 8.86 -20.94 -1.81
C THR A 46 8.43 -19.91 -2.85
N ASN A 47 7.92 -18.77 -2.39
CA ASN A 47 7.62 -17.63 -3.26
C ASN A 47 8.70 -16.55 -3.14
N THR A 48 9.09 -16.01 -4.29
CA THR A 48 9.88 -14.77 -4.40
C THR A 48 9.02 -13.71 -5.05
N VAL A 49 8.92 -12.54 -4.42
CA VAL A 49 8.03 -11.45 -4.85
C VAL A 49 8.85 -10.21 -5.19
N THR A 50 8.62 -9.65 -6.38
CA THR A 50 9.31 -8.43 -6.86
C THR A 50 8.32 -7.44 -7.50
N GLY A 51 8.72 -6.17 -7.62
CA GLY A 51 7.87 -5.14 -8.23
C GLY A 51 6.80 -4.57 -7.30
N LEU A 52 6.96 -4.74 -5.99
CA LEU A 52 6.04 -4.18 -4.99
C LEU A 52 6.09 -2.64 -5.00
N PRO A 53 4.93 -1.95 -4.87
CA PRO A 53 4.89 -0.53 -4.55
C PRO A 53 5.71 -0.17 -3.30
N SER A 54 6.23 1.07 -3.26
CA SER A 54 6.95 1.59 -2.09
C SER A 54 6.11 1.48 -0.81
N GLY A 55 6.74 1.00 0.26
CA GLY A 55 6.07 0.81 1.57
C GLY A 55 5.41 -0.56 1.75
N LEU A 56 5.42 -1.41 0.72
CA LEU A 56 4.97 -2.80 0.81
C LEU A 56 6.14 -3.77 0.84
N SER A 57 5.94 -4.92 1.48
CA SER A 57 6.89 -6.03 1.53
C SER A 57 6.17 -7.38 1.47
N TYR A 58 6.90 -8.43 1.12
CA TYR A 58 6.42 -9.81 1.22
C TYR A 58 6.85 -10.41 2.56
N ASP A 59 5.88 -10.92 3.31
CA ASP A 59 6.09 -11.70 4.52
C ASP A 59 5.97 -13.19 4.21
N SER A 60 7.10 -13.89 4.25
CA SER A 60 7.17 -15.32 3.99
C SER A 60 6.53 -16.18 5.07
N ALA A 61 6.38 -15.68 6.31
CA ALA A 61 5.79 -16.45 7.40
C ALA A 61 4.28 -16.59 7.22
N THR A 62 3.64 -15.56 6.68
CA THR A 62 2.19 -15.53 6.39
C THR A 62 1.88 -15.68 4.91
N ASN A 63 2.92 -15.85 4.06
CA ASN A 63 2.82 -15.93 2.61
C ASN A 63 1.95 -14.80 2.02
N SER A 64 2.14 -13.59 2.53
CA SER A 64 1.28 -12.45 2.24
C SER A 64 2.09 -11.19 1.94
N ILE A 65 1.55 -10.32 1.07
CA ILE A 65 2.06 -8.96 0.90
C ILE A 65 1.40 -8.06 1.94
N ILE A 66 2.23 -7.32 2.66
CA ILE A 66 1.82 -6.46 3.79
C ILE A 66 2.45 -5.08 3.68
N GLY A 67 1.93 -4.12 4.44
CA GLY A 67 2.56 -2.81 4.62
C GLY A 67 1.58 -1.64 4.50
N THR A 68 2.16 -0.47 4.24
CA THR A 68 1.43 0.79 4.01
C THR A 68 2.03 1.42 2.76
N PRO A 69 1.32 1.48 1.62
CA PRO A 69 1.87 2.05 0.40
C PRO A 69 2.06 3.55 0.55
N THR A 70 3.20 4.08 0.09
CA THR A 70 3.58 5.49 0.29
C THR A 70 3.57 6.33 -0.98
N LYS A 71 3.25 5.72 -2.12
CA LYS A 71 3.24 6.42 -3.41
C LYS A 71 2.08 5.95 -4.28
N ILE A 72 1.32 6.91 -4.79
CA ILE A 72 0.24 6.69 -5.76
C ILE A 72 0.83 6.16 -7.07
N GLY A 73 0.12 5.23 -7.69
CA GLY A 73 0.47 4.67 -8.99
C GLY A 73 0.23 3.17 -9.08
N GLN A 74 0.40 2.66 -10.29
CA GLN A 74 0.22 1.24 -10.58
C GLN A 74 1.57 0.53 -10.70
N SER A 75 1.70 -0.60 -9.99
CA SER A 75 2.84 -1.50 -10.10
C SER A 75 2.42 -2.86 -10.62
N THR A 76 3.26 -3.47 -11.46
CA THR A 76 3.14 -4.89 -11.82
C THR A 76 3.99 -5.71 -10.87
N VAL A 77 3.35 -6.53 -10.06
CA VAL A 77 4.00 -7.43 -9.10
C VAL A 77 4.23 -8.77 -9.79
N THR A 78 5.42 -9.33 -9.61
CA THR A 78 5.80 -10.66 -10.11
C THR A 78 6.04 -11.60 -8.93
N VAL A 79 5.40 -12.76 -8.96
CA VAL A 79 5.59 -13.84 -7.99
C VAL A 79 6.19 -15.03 -8.73
N VAL A 80 7.40 -15.42 -8.33
CA VAL A 80 8.02 -16.68 -8.78
C VAL A 80 7.84 -17.71 -7.67
N SER A 81 7.11 -18.78 -7.98
CA SER A 81 6.87 -19.89 -7.05
C SER A 81 7.75 -21.07 -7.44
N THR A 82 8.48 -21.64 -6.48
CA THR A 82 9.40 -22.76 -6.68
C THR A 82 9.10 -23.85 -5.65
N ASP A 83 8.83 -25.07 -6.09
CA ASP A 83 8.71 -26.22 -5.20
C ASP A 83 10.09 -26.79 -4.80
N GLN A 84 10.10 -27.77 -3.90
CA GLN A 84 11.32 -28.45 -3.46
C GLN A 84 12.00 -29.29 -4.57
N ALA A 85 11.26 -29.69 -5.61
CA ALA A 85 11.79 -30.38 -6.78
C ALA A 85 12.40 -29.42 -7.83
N ASN A 86 12.34 -28.10 -7.58
CA ASN A 86 12.77 -27.00 -8.44
C ASN A 86 11.88 -26.74 -9.66
N ASN A 87 10.64 -27.24 -9.68
CA ASN A 87 9.66 -26.81 -10.66
C ASN A 87 9.23 -25.37 -10.35
N LYS A 88 9.09 -24.55 -11.39
CA LYS A 88 8.82 -23.10 -11.25
C LYS A 88 7.63 -22.64 -12.04
N SER A 89 6.88 -21.72 -11.45
CA SER A 89 5.87 -20.93 -12.14
C SER A 89 6.08 -19.45 -11.87
N THR A 90 5.48 -18.62 -12.73
CA THR A 90 5.50 -17.16 -12.58
C THR A 90 4.10 -16.63 -12.78
N THR A 91 3.62 -15.86 -11.80
CA THR A 91 2.34 -15.17 -11.84
C THR A 91 2.58 -13.68 -11.71
N THR A 92 1.90 -12.88 -12.53
CA THR A 92 1.91 -11.42 -12.44
C THR A 92 0.52 -10.89 -12.17
N PHE A 93 0.42 -9.85 -11.37
CA PHE A 93 -0.81 -9.10 -11.12
C PHE A 93 -0.48 -7.64 -10.83
N THR A 94 -1.49 -6.77 -10.86
CA THR A 94 -1.27 -5.34 -10.63
C THR A 94 -1.73 -4.93 -9.24
N ILE A 95 -0.97 -4.04 -8.59
CA ILE A 95 -1.43 -3.27 -7.44
C ILE A 95 -1.56 -1.81 -7.88
N ASN A 96 -2.79 -1.29 -7.83
CA ASN A 96 -3.08 0.12 -8.07
C ASN A 96 -3.21 0.84 -6.73
N VAL A 97 -2.25 1.73 -6.43
CA VAL A 97 -2.30 2.59 -5.24
C VAL A 97 -3.00 3.89 -5.62
N VAL A 98 -4.15 4.14 -5.00
CA VAL A 98 -5.00 5.32 -5.25
C VAL A 98 -5.07 6.23 -4.03
N ASP A 99 -5.55 7.44 -4.24
CA ASP A 99 -5.91 8.37 -3.18
C ASP A 99 -7.37 8.79 -3.37
N THR A 100 -8.21 8.38 -2.43
CA THR A 100 -9.66 8.61 -2.44
C THR A 100 -10.13 9.25 -1.14
N THR A 101 -9.24 9.40 -0.17
CA THR A 101 -9.50 10.02 1.13
C THR A 101 -9.24 11.52 1.02
N ALA A 102 -10.21 12.33 1.42
CA ALA A 102 -10.03 13.78 1.40
C ALA A 102 -9.04 14.25 2.49
N PRO A 103 -8.36 15.39 2.28
CA PRO A 103 -7.59 16.02 3.32
C PRO A 103 -8.44 16.34 4.55
N THR A 104 -7.79 16.36 5.70
CA THR A 104 -8.37 16.81 6.98
C THR A 104 -7.82 18.18 7.34
N VAL A 105 -8.67 19.01 7.96
CA VAL A 105 -8.32 20.33 8.48
C VAL A 105 -8.48 20.29 10.00
N THR A 106 -7.47 20.76 10.74
CA THR A 106 -7.62 20.95 12.19
C THR A 106 -8.72 21.97 12.45
N PRO A 107 -9.72 21.67 13.30
CA PRO A 107 -10.80 22.62 13.59
C PRO A 107 -10.26 23.96 14.09
N ILE A 108 -10.77 25.04 13.50
CA ILE A 108 -10.52 26.41 13.93
C ILE A 108 -11.84 26.89 14.55
N GLY A 109 -11.83 27.21 15.84
CA GLY A 109 -13.01 27.74 16.52
C GLY A 109 -13.32 29.17 16.09
N ASP A 110 -14.47 29.69 16.50
CA ASP A 110 -14.85 31.07 16.24
C ASP A 110 -13.81 32.05 16.80
N GLN A 111 -13.55 33.11 16.03
CA GLN A 111 -12.54 34.12 16.36
C GLN A 111 -13.21 35.46 16.64
N SER A 112 -12.65 36.23 17.57
CA SER A 112 -13.09 37.57 17.90
C SER A 112 -11.88 38.49 18.09
N SER A 113 -11.97 39.71 17.55
CA SER A 113 -10.93 40.73 17.64
C SER A 113 -11.55 42.12 17.46
N GLU A 114 -10.86 43.16 17.93
CA GLU A 114 -11.31 44.54 17.77
C GLU A 114 -11.08 45.05 16.34
N VAL A 115 -12.00 45.87 15.84
CA VAL A 115 -11.87 46.52 14.53
C VAL A 115 -10.68 47.50 14.52
N TYR A 116 -10.00 47.59 13.38
CA TYR A 116 -8.78 48.40 13.15
C TYR A 116 -7.53 47.95 13.93
N SER A 117 -7.60 46.87 14.69
CA SER A 117 -6.43 46.24 15.31
C SER A 117 -5.91 45.08 14.46
N PRO A 118 -4.59 44.89 14.35
CA PRO A 118 -4.04 43.72 13.67
C PRO A 118 -4.37 42.44 14.44
N ILE A 119 -4.74 41.39 13.71
CA ILE A 119 -4.96 40.06 14.31
C ILE A 119 -3.65 39.29 14.45
N SER A 120 -3.62 38.36 15.39
CA SER A 120 -2.64 37.27 15.36
C SER A 120 -2.94 36.36 14.15
N PRO A 121 -1.92 35.92 13.38
CA PRO A 121 -2.12 35.02 12.25
C PRO A 121 -2.84 33.74 12.68
N ILE A 122 -3.85 33.35 11.90
CA ILE A 122 -4.58 32.10 12.10
C ILE A 122 -3.98 31.06 11.15
N LYS A 123 -3.40 30.00 11.72
CA LYS A 123 -2.82 28.91 10.93
C LYS A 123 -3.90 27.92 10.51
N ILE A 124 -4.02 27.68 9.20
CA ILE A 124 -4.79 26.56 8.66
C ILE A 124 -3.86 25.35 8.59
N ALA A 125 -4.08 24.37 9.47
CA ALA A 125 -3.30 23.13 9.50
C ALA A 125 -4.07 22.01 8.79
N THR A 126 -3.47 21.46 7.74
CA THR A 126 -4.04 20.37 6.95
C THR A 126 -3.15 19.13 6.99
N GLN A 127 -3.77 17.96 6.88
CA GLN A 127 -3.09 16.67 6.74
C GLN A 127 -3.80 15.85 5.68
N ASP A 128 -3.02 15.09 4.91
CA ASP A 128 -3.53 14.22 3.86
C ASP A 128 -2.76 12.89 3.87
N ASN A 129 -3.43 11.79 3.58
CA ASN A 129 -2.84 10.44 3.59
C ASN A 129 -1.85 10.21 2.44
N SER A 130 -1.94 10.97 1.35
CA SER A 130 -0.94 10.89 0.29
C SER A 130 0.42 11.44 0.71
N GLY A 131 0.47 12.24 1.77
CA GLY A 131 1.66 12.98 2.17
C GLY A 131 2.03 14.11 1.20
N ASN A 132 1.21 14.37 0.17
CA ASN A 132 1.41 15.48 -0.74
C ASN A 132 0.89 16.80 -0.14
N ALA A 133 1.31 17.92 -0.74
CA ALA A 133 0.87 19.25 -0.34
C ALA A 133 -0.64 19.43 -0.60
N VAL A 134 -1.35 19.97 0.39
CA VAL A 134 -2.77 20.33 0.30
C VAL A 134 -2.89 21.79 -0.10
N THR A 135 -3.68 22.08 -1.14
CA THR A 135 -3.96 23.47 -1.56
C THR A 135 -5.23 23.97 -0.87
N ASN A 136 -5.13 25.12 -0.21
CA ASN A 136 -6.24 25.74 0.51
C ASN A 136 -6.80 26.93 -0.27
N THR A 137 -8.13 27.08 -0.28
CA THR A 137 -8.82 28.28 -0.78
C THR A 137 -9.71 28.83 0.32
N VAL A 138 -9.62 30.13 0.60
CA VAL A 138 -10.37 30.78 1.66
C VAL A 138 -11.27 31.87 1.07
N THR A 139 -12.55 31.85 1.43
CA THR A 139 -13.56 32.84 1.03
C THR A 139 -14.27 33.40 2.25
N GLY A 140 -14.88 34.58 2.13
CA GLY A 140 -15.65 35.18 3.23
C GLY A 140 -14.80 35.81 4.34
N LEU A 141 -13.54 36.15 4.04
CA LEU A 141 -12.69 36.89 4.97
C LEU A 141 -13.27 38.30 5.24
N PRO A 142 -13.30 38.77 6.50
CA PRO A 142 -13.52 40.17 6.82
C PRO A 142 -12.62 41.13 6.03
N SER A 143 -13.15 42.28 5.64
CA SER A 143 -12.39 43.31 4.93
C SER A 143 -11.11 43.69 5.66
N GLY A 144 -9.99 43.72 4.94
CA GLY A 144 -8.67 44.01 5.50
C GLY A 144 -7.86 42.76 5.90
N LEU A 145 -8.48 41.57 5.95
CA LEU A 145 -7.76 40.30 6.12
C LEU A 145 -7.35 39.70 4.76
N THR A 146 -6.25 38.97 4.78
CA THR A 146 -5.71 38.26 3.60
C THR A 146 -5.42 36.81 3.95
N PHE A 147 -5.41 35.94 2.93
CA PHE A 147 -4.93 34.57 3.07
C PHE A 147 -3.59 34.44 2.34
N ASP A 148 -2.58 33.97 3.06
CA ASP A 148 -1.24 33.76 2.54
C ASP A 148 -1.02 32.29 2.17
N LEU A 149 -0.75 32.04 0.88
CA LEU A 149 -0.46 30.72 0.33
C LEU A 149 0.98 30.25 0.59
N SER A 150 1.87 31.14 1.06
CA SER A 150 3.30 30.85 1.21
C SER A 150 3.68 30.09 2.49
N LEU A 151 2.73 29.86 3.40
CA LEU A 151 2.95 29.27 4.73
C LEU A 151 2.84 27.72 4.80
N ILE A 152 2.77 27.03 3.66
CA ILE A 152 2.76 25.56 3.60
C ILE A 152 4.20 25.06 3.59
N HIS A 153 4.77 24.80 4.77
CA HIS A 153 6.03 24.07 4.87
C HIS A 153 5.80 22.60 4.50
N ILE A 154 6.55 22.16 3.49
CA ILE A 154 6.68 20.78 3.00
C ILE A 154 7.45 19.94 4.01
#